data_AF-A0A2N2XJ08-F1
#
_entry.id   AF-A0A2N2XJ08-F1
#
_cell.length_a   1.000
_cell.length_b   1.000
_cell.length_c   1.000
_cell.angle_alpha   90.00
_cell.angle_beta   90.00
_cell.angle_gamma   90.00
#
_symmetry.space_group_name_H-M   'P 1'
#
loop_
_entity.id
_entity.type
_entity.pdbx_description
1 polymer ?
#
loop_
_entity_poly.entity_id
_entity_poly.type
_entity_poly.pdbx_seq_one_letter_code
_entity_poly.pdbx_strand_id
1 'polypeptide(L)'
;DEGMINEVYTLLDRGIEPEALVFYGLEYKYLTWYAIGKLSYKQMFSGLNTAIHQFAKRQETWFRRMEKNGFIIHWIDAALPFESVAKAAHQIIIREKA
;
A
#
# COMPACT_ATOMS: atom_id res chain seq x y z
N ASP A 1 -3.14 18.08 -6.32
CA ASP A 1 -2.00 17.17 -6.11
C ASP A 1 -2.23 15.83 -6.77
N GLU A 2 -1.92 15.74 -8.06
CA GLU A 2 -2.00 14.52 -8.89
C GLU A 2 -0.59 13.93 -9.10
N GLY A 3 0.20 13.82 -8.04
CA GLY A 3 1.63 13.50 -8.14
C GLY A 3 1.92 12.15 -8.80
N MET A 4 1.15 11.11 -8.43
CA MET A 4 1.45 9.74 -8.85
C MET A 4 1.07 9.45 -10.31
N ILE A 5 0.01 10.07 -10.82
CA ILE A 5 -0.32 9.92 -12.24
C ILE A 5 0.70 10.64 -13.13
N ASN A 6 1.17 11.82 -12.70
CA ASN A 6 2.23 12.55 -13.41
C ASN A 6 3.54 11.76 -13.43
N GLU A 7 3.85 11.04 -12.35
CA GLU A 7 4.97 10.10 -12.31
C GLU A 7 4.80 9.00 -13.37
N VAL A 8 3.62 8.39 -13.47
CA VAL A 8 3.35 7.36 -14.50
C VAL A 8 3.51 7.90 -15.91
N TYR A 9 2.98 9.08 -16.23
CA TYR A 9 3.22 9.71 -17.54
C TYR A 9 4.70 9.94 -17.80
N THR A 10 5.44 10.44 -16.81
CA THR A 10 6.88 10.67 -16.93
C THR A 10 7.65 9.37 -17.18
N LEU A 11 7.25 8.27 -16.55
CA LEU A 11 7.88 6.95 -16.76
C LEU A 11 7.59 6.40 -18.16
N LEU A 12 6.36 6.58 -18.66
CA LEU A 12 5.97 6.19 -20.02
C LEU A 12 6.72 7.02 -21.07
N ASP A 13 6.85 8.34 -20.86
CA ASP A 13 7.61 9.24 -21.75
C ASP A 13 9.10 8.90 -21.81
N ARG A 14 9.65 8.31 -20.73
CA ARG A 14 11.01 7.78 -20.68
C ARG A 14 11.19 6.43 -21.40
N GLY A 15 10.12 5.88 -21.97
CA GLY A 15 10.13 4.62 -22.71
C GLY A 15 10.04 3.38 -21.84
N ILE A 16 9.56 3.49 -20.59
CA ILE A 16 9.25 2.30 -19.79
C ILE A 16 7.98 1.65 -20.34
N GLU A 17 8.06 0.35 -20.63
CA GLU A 17 6.92 -0.41 -21.14
C GLU A 17 5.75 -0.42 -20.14
N PRO A 18 4.51 -0.16 -20.59
CA PRO A 18 3.32 -0.17 -19.73
C PRO A 18 3.16 -1.47 -18.93
N GLU A 19 3.52 -2.61 -19.53
CA GLU A 19 3.45 -3.93 -18.90
C GLU A 19 4.36 -4.02 -17.67
N ALA A 20 5.53 -3.37 -17.71
CA ALA A 20 6.44 -3.32 -16.57
C ALA A 20 5.84 -2.53 -15.40
N LEU A 21 5.20 -1.39 -15.69
CA LEU A 21 4.51 -0.60 -14.67
C LEU A 21 3.29 -1.34 -14.09
N VAL A 22 2.53 -2.02 -14.95
CA VAL A 22 1.40 -2.86 -14.52
C VAL A 22 1.84 -4.01 -13.61
N PHE A 23 3.04 -4.56 -13.83
CA PHE A 23 3.60 -5.59 -12.98
C PHE A 23 4.11 -5.05 -11.63
N TYR A 24 4.62 -3.81 -11.60
CA TYR A 24 5.32 -3.26 -10.44
C TYR A 24 4.45 -3.10 -9.18
N GLY A 25 3.15 -2.82 -9.35
CA GLY A 25 2.29 -2.67 -8.19
C GLY A 25 0.85 -2.31 -8.51
N LEU A 26 0.02 -2.35 -7.47
CA LEU A 26 -1.42 -2.12 -7.58
C LEU A 26 -1.75 -0.74 -8.14
N GLU A 27 -1.18 0.31 -7.56
CA GLU A 27 -1.46 1.69 -7.97
C GLU A 27 -0.93 1.96 -9.38
N TYR A 28 0.34 1.59 -9.65
CA TYR A 28 0.93 1.70 -10.99
C TYR A 28 0.09 0.99 -12.06
N LYS A 29 -0.49 -0.17 -11.77
CA LYS A 29 -1.38 -0.87 -12.70
C LYS A 29 -2.60 -0.05 -13.08
N TYR A 30 -3.35 0.47 -12.11
CA TYR A 30 -4.57 1.24 -12.39
C TYR A 30 -4.25 2.58 -13.06
N LEU A 31 -3.20 3.26 -12.61
CA LEU A 31 -2.76 4.52 -13.18
C LEU A 31 -2.23 4.36 -14.60
N THR A 32 -1.45 3.31 -14.87
CA THR A 32 -0.95 2.99 -16.22
C THR A 32 -2.12 2.67 -17.16
N TRP A 33 -3.10 1.89 -16.72
CA TRP A 33 -4.30 1.63 -17.51
C TRP A 33 -5.11 2.87 -17.83
N TYR A 34 -5.18 3.83 -16.92
CA TYR A 34 -5.77 5.14 -17.22
C TYR A 34 -4.92 5.93 -18.20
N ALA A 35 -3.61 6.02 -17.97
CA ALA A 35 -2.67 6.78 -18.80
C ALA A 35 -2.66 6.33 -20.27
N ILE A 36 -2.80 5.03 -20.52
CA ILE A 36 -2.86 4.45 -21.88
C ILE A 36 -4.30 4.32 -22.42
N GLY A 37 -5.30 4.88 -21.74
CA GLY A 37 -6.69 4.94 -22.22
C GLY A 37 -7.52 3.66 -22.08
N LYS A 38 -7.05 2.64 -21.33
CA LYS A 38 -7.81 1.40 -21.07
C LYS A 38 -8.94 1.59 -20.05
N LEU A 39 -8.86 2.61 -19.20
CA LEU A 39 -9.90 2.96 -18.22
C LEU A 39 -10.23 4.46 -18.32
N SER A 40 -11.47 4.82 -18.01
CA SER A 40 -11.79 6.21 -17.66
C SER A 40 -11.26 6.55 -16.26
N TYR A 41 -11.08 7.85 -15.97
CA TYR A 41 -10.67 8.31 -14.63
C TYR A 41 -11.58 7.75 -13.52
N LYS A 42 -12.91 7.77 -13.72
CA LYS A 42 -13.88 7.25 -12.74
C LYS A 42 -13.70 5.75 -12.48
N GLN A 43 -13.47 4.96 -13.53
CA GLN A 43 -13.22 3.52 -13.40
C GLN A 43 -11.87 3.23 -12.73
N MET A 44 -10.84 3.99 -13.10
CA MET A 44 -9.53 3.91 -12.46
C MET A 44 -9.64 4.19 -10.96
N PHE A 45 -10.27 5.31 -10.60
CA PHE A 45 -10.40 5.74 -9.20
C PHE A 45 -11.21 4.73 -8.37
N SER A 46 -12.41 4.35 -8.82
CA SER A 46 -13.25 3.43 -8.06
C SER A 46 -12.67 2.03 -7.97
N GLY A 47 -12.04 1.56 -9.06
CA GLY A 47 -11.37 0.27 -9.14
C GLY A 47 -10.16 0.21 -8.22
N LEU A 48 -9.29 1.23 -8.27
CA LEU A 48 -8.12 1.33 -7.42
C LEU A 48 -8.51 1.40 -5.94
N ASN A 49 -9.46 2.27 -5.60
CA ASN A 49 -9.97 2.40 -4.23
C ASN A 49 -10.49 1.06 -3.69
N THR A 50 -11.26 0.33 -4.49
CA THR A 50 -11.78 -0.99 -4.11
C THR A 50 -10.63 -1.98 -3.89
N ALA A 51 -9.64 -1.99 -4.78
CA ALA A 51 -8.52 -2.90 -4.70
C ALA A 51 -7.62 -2.62 -3.49
N ILE A 52 -7.45 -1.34 -3.10
CA ILE A 52 -6.74 -0.94 -1.88
C ILE A 52 -7.44 -1.49 -0.63
N HIS A 53 -8.77 -1.33 -0.52
CA HIS A 53 -9.53 -1.88 0.61
C HIS A 53 -9.41 -3.41 0.70
N GLN A 54 -9.50 -4.10 -0.45
CA GLN A 54 -9.33 -5.54 -0.49
C GLN A 54 -7.92 -5.98 -0.12
N PHE A 55 -6.90 -5.21 -0.51
CA PHE A 55 -5.51 -5.47 -0.15
C PHE A 55 -5.31 -5.31 1.37
N ALA A 56 -5.80 -4.22 1.96
CA ALA A 56 -5.76 -4.00 3.41
C ALA A 56 -6.46 -5.12 4.20
N LYS A 57 -7.65 -5.56 3.75
CA LYS A 57 -8.36 -6.69 4.36
C LYS A 57 -7.58 -8.01 4.28
N ARG A 58 -6.85 -8.23 3.18
CA ARG A 58 -5.97 -9.40 3.04
C ARG A 58 -4.77 -9.32 3.98
N GLN A 59 -4.18 -8.13 4.17
CA GLN A 59 -3.11 -7.92 5.15
C GLN A 59 -3.60 -8.25 6.56
N GLU A 60 -4.78 -7.77 6.95
CA GLU A 60 -5.40 -8.10 8.26
C GLU A 60 -5.58 -9.61 8.44
N THR A 61 -6.08 -10.30 7.41
CA THR A 61 -6.23 -11.76 7.43
C THR A 61 -4.88 -12.47 7.60
N TRP A 62 -3.84 -11.95 6.93
CA TRP A 62 -2.48 -12.47 7.04
C TRP A 62 -1.90 -12.31 8.44
N PHE A 63 -2.04 -11.13 9.06
CA PHE A 63 -1.57 -10.89 10.42
C PHE A 63 -2.27 -11.80 11.43
N ARG A 64 -3.60 -11.97 11.34
CA ARG A 64 -4.35 -12.94 12.17
C ARG A 64 -3.84 -14.37 12.01
N ARG A 65 -3.51 -14.76 10.78
CA ARG A 65 -2.94 -16.10 10.51
C ARG A 65 -1.55 -16.25 11.13
N MET A 66 -0.72 -15.20 11.12
CA MET A 66 0.58 -15.22 11.78
C MET A 66 0.44 -15.40 13.29
N GLU A 67 -0.46 -14.66 13.95
CA GLU A 67 -0.73 -14.84 15.39
C GLU A 67 -1.19 -16.27 15.70
N LYS A 68 -2.09 -16.82 14.88
CA LYS A 68 -2.52 -18.23 14.99
C LYS A 68 -1.37 -19.22 14.84
N ASN A 69 -0.35 -18.89 14.05
CA ASN A 69 0.84 -19.70 13.84
C ASN A 69 1.93 -19.46 14.91
N GLY A 70 1.62 -18.73 15.99
CA GLY A 70 2.53 -18.53 17.13
C GLY A 70 3.45 -17.33 17.00
N PHE A 71 3.31 -16.50 15.96
CA PHE A 71 4.04 -15.23 15.89
C PHE A 71 3.44 -14.23 16.87
N ILE A 72 4.27 -13.60 17.70
CA ILE A 72 3.83 -12.51 18.57
C ILE A 72 3.82 -11.22 17.75
N ILE A 73 2.63 -10.66 17.52
CA ILE A 73 2.47 -9.34 16.89
C ILE A 73 2.12 -8.33 18.00
N HIS A 74 2.96 -7.31 18.15
CA HIS A 74 2.66 -6.19 19.04
C HIS A 74 1.94 -5.09 18.26
N TRP A 75 0.61 -5.06 18.39
CA TRP A 75 -0.22 -4.05 17.75
C TRP A 75 -0.06 -2.68 18.42
N ILE A 76 0.12 -1.64 17.60
CA ILE A 76 0.17 -0.24 18.04
C ILE A 76 -0.94 0.51 17.32
N ASP A 77 -1.71 1.31 18.05
CA ASP A 77 -2.75 2.14 17.47
C ASP A 77 -2.13 3.27 16.64
N ALA A 78 -2.35 3.22 15.33
CA ALA A 78 -1.86 4.20 14.37
C ALA A 78 -2.62 5.53 14.43
N ALA A 79 -3.75 5.62 15.13
CA ALA A 79 -4.48 6.87 15.36
C ALA A 79 -3.80 7.78 16.39
N LEU A 80 -2.83 7.25 17.14
CA LEU A 80 -2.05 8.03 18.10
C LEU A 80 -1.09 9.00 17.39
N PRO A 81 -0.73 10.13 18.04
CA PRO A 81 0.35 10.98 17.55
C PRO A 81 1.65 10.19 17.34
N PHE A 82 2.44 10.59 16.34
CA PHE A 82 3.68 9.90 15.97
C PHE A 82 4.62 9.65 17.16
N GLU A 83 4.79 10.65 18.04
CA GLU A 83 5.63 10.51 19.24
C GLU A 83 5.16 9.39 20.17
N SER A 84 3.84 9.23 20.33
CA SER A 84 3.23 8.16 21.15
C SER A 84 3.45 6.79 20.52
N VAL A 85 3.30 6.67 19.20
CA VAL A 85 3.59 5.43 18.45
C VAL A 85 5.07 5.04 18.61
N ALA A 86 5.98 6.00 18.44
CA ALA A 86 7.42 5.78 18.57
C ALA A 86 7.79 5.33 19.99
N LYS A 87 7.20 5.96 21.01
CA LYS A 87 7.42 5.58 22.42
C LYS A 87 6.91 4.17 22.71
N ALA A 88 5.73 3.81 22.23
CA ALA A 88 5.17 2.47 22.38
C ALA A 88 6.08 1.41 21.74
N ALA A 89 6.54 1.66 20.51
CA ALA A 89 7.47 0.76 19.81
C ALA A 89 8.78 0.59 20.58
N HIS A 90 9.35 1.68 21.10
CA HIS A 90 10.59 1.63 21.89
C HIS A 90 10.45 0.81 23.18
N GLN A 91 9.31 0.94 23.88
CA GLN A 91 9.03 0.17 25.10
C GLN A 91 8.90 -1.33 24.82
N ILE A 92 8.25 -1.71 23.73
CA ILE A 92 8.14 -3.10 23.29
C ILE A 92 9.54 -3.68 23.05
N ILE A 93 10.39 -2.96 22.31
CA ILE A 93 11.76 -3.42 22.01
C ILE A 93 12.61 -3.63 23.26
N ILE A 94 12.51 -2.74 24.25
CA ILE A 94 13.24 -2.88 25.53
C ILE A 94 12.79 -4.13 26.27
N ARG A 95 11.47 -4.36 26.36
CA ARG A 95 10.89 -5.47 27.11
C ARG A 95 11.29 -6.84 26.55
N GLU A 96 11.39 -6.97 25.23
CA GLU A 96 11.74 -8.24 24.57
C GLU A 96 13.25 -8.55 24.60
N LYS A 97 14.10 -7.55 24.93
CA LYS A 97 15.56 -7.72 25.05
C LYS A 97 16.04 -8.01 26.48
N ALA A 98 15.19 -7.80 27.48
CA ALA A 98 15.46 -8.05 28.89
C ALA A 98 15.06 -9.47 29.29
#